data_AF-A0A8T5FZJ4-F1
#
_entry.id   AF-A0A8T5FZJ4-F1
#
_cell.length_a   1.000
_cell.length_b   1.000
_cell.length_c   1.000
_cell.angle_alpha   90.00
_cell.angle_beta   90.00
_cell.angle_gamma   90.00
#
_symmetry.space_group_name_H-M   'P 1'
#
loop_
_entity.id
_entity.type
_entity.pdbx_description
1 polymer ?
#
loop_
_entity_poly.entity_id
_entity_poly.type
_entity_poly.pdbx_seq_one_letter_code
_entity_poly.pdbx_strand_id
1 'polypeptide(L)'
;MDKIIFHKKFEKIMPILTLMILAGVIISISPQFFDLRQKITGFATLNTTVVILNITPNACNTTFESGWNLISIPCYDPTNDSIDLIFDSIDGSYRSIHSYEGDASTDPWKAYNPNLPSWVVQDLSGIDRKKGYWVYMDQNDSYFYNGITVDPNLISLSTGWNLIGYPTFENRSIEVSTSSIEPDFEYFYLYNASDPTDKYKQYTWNGSLPSPQDLNSTVPYYGYWVYMYSPNTWVIT
;
A
#
# COMPACT_ATOMS: atom_id res chain seq x y z
N MET A 1 -69.02 -3.64 -64.30
CA MET A 1 -69.74 -4.33 -63.20
C MET A 1 -68.78 -4.78 -62.08
N ASP A 2 -67.49 -4.46 -62.20
CA ASP A 2 -66.40 -5.05 -61.40
C ASP A 2 -66.02 -4.30 -60.12
N LYS A 3 -66.37 -3.01 -59.99
CA LYS A 3 -66.07 -2.21 -58.78
C LYS A 3 -66.80 -2.71 -57.52
N ILE A 4 -68.01 -3.25 -57.67
CA ILE A 4 -68.84 -3.73 -56.55
C ILE A 4 -68.32 -5.07 -56.00
N ILE A 5 -67.74 -5.91 -56.87
CA ILE A 5 -67.18 -7.21 -56.50
C ILE A 5 -65.88 -7.01 -55.70
N PHE A 6 -65.05 -6.04 -56.09
CA PHE A 6 -63.82 -5.73 -55.38
C PHE A 6 -64.08 -5.20 -53.95
N HIS A 7 -65.10 -4.35 -53.79
CA HIS A 7 -65.48 -3.78 -52.50
C HIS A 7 -65.99 -4.84 -51.51
N LYS A 8 -66.87 -5.75 -51.94
CA LYS A 8 -67.36 -6.87 -51.11
C LYS A 8 -66.27 -7.86 -50.71
N LYS A 9 -65.24 -8.04 -51.55
CA LYS A 9 -64.10 -8.92 -51.26
C LYS A 9 -63.16 -8.29 -50.21
N PHE A 10 -62.99 -6.98 -50.27
CA PHE A 10 -62.19 -6.22 -49.29
C PHE A 10 -62.83 -6.21 -47.89
N GLU A 11 -64.15 -6.04 -47.79
CA GLU A 11 -64.87 -6.09 -46.50
C GLU A 11 -64.74 -7.44 -45.78
N LYS A 12 -64.63 -8.55 -46.51
CA LYS A 12 -64.43 -9.89 -45.91
C LYS A 12 -62.99 -10.15 -45.46
N ILE A 13 -62.00 -9.50 -46.07
CA ILE A 13 -60.57 -9.74 -45.81
C ILE A 13 -60.07 -8.84 -44.66
N MET A 14 -60.61 -7.63 -44.55
CA MET A 14 -60.23 -6.64 -43.54
C MET A 14 -60.28 -7.15 -42.09
N PRO A 15 -61.35 -7.83 -41.60
CA PRO A 15 -61.40 -8.32 -40.23
C PRO A 15 -60.34 -9.39 -39.92
N ILE A 16 -60.02 -10.24 -40.90
CA ILE A 16 -59.00 -11.30 -40.77
C ILE A 16 -57.60 -10.67 -40.67
N LEU A 17 -57.33 -9.65 -41.49
CA LEU A 17 -56.06 -8.93 -41.47
C LEU A 17 -55.87 -8.19 -40.14
N THR A 18 -56.91 -7.54 -39.61
CA THR A 18 -56.85 -6.92 -38.27
C THR A 18 -56.65 -7.95 -37.16
N LEU A 19 -57.24 -9.13 -37.24
CA LEU A 19 -57.05 -10.18 -36.23
C LEU A 19 -55.61 -10.72 -36.23
N MET A 20 -55.00 -10.89 -37.42
CA MET A 20 -53.60 -11.30 -37.53
C MET A 20 -52.64 -10.23 -37.00
N ILE A 21 -52.91 -8.95 -37.26
CA ILE A 21 -52.10 -7.85 -36.72
C ILE A 21 -52.25 -7.78 -35.20
N LEU A 22 -53.48 -7.93 -34.67
CA LEU A 22 -53.73 -7.91 -33.22
C LEU A 22 -53.06 -9.09 -32.51
N ALA A 23 -53.10 -10.29 -33.10
CA ALA A 23 -52.43 -11.48 -32.57
C ALA A 23 -50.90 -11.33 -32.58
N GLY A 24 -50.33 -10.76 -33.66
CA GLY A 24 -48.90 -10.44 -33.73
C GLY A 24 -48.48 -9.43 -32.68
N VAL A 25 -49.30 -8.40 -32.46
CA VAL A 25 -49.06 -7.38 -31.43
C VAL A 25 -49.11 -8.00 -30.02
N ILE A 26 -50.10 -8.85 -29.72
CA ILE A 26 -50.20 -9.51 -28.40
C ILE A 26 -48.99 -10.43 -28.11
N ILE A 27 -48.45 -11.12 -29.12
CA ILE A 27 -47.23 -11.93 -28.96
C ILE A 27 -46.00 -11.06 -28.70
N SER A 28 -45.93 -9.86 -29.30
CA SER A 28 -44.81 -8.93 -29.07
C SER A 28 -44.87 -8.14 -27.76
N ILE A 29 -46.00 -8.13 -27.05
CA ILE A 29 -46.15 -7.41 -25.76
C ILE A 29 -46.27 -8.38 -24.58
N SER A 30 -46.07 -9.69 -24.76
CA SER A 30 -45.98 -10.59 -23.60
C SER A 30 -44.82 -10.12 -22.72
N PRO A 31 -45.06 -9.69 -21.46
CA PRO A 31 -43.96 -9.28 -20.59
C PRO A 31 -43.08 -10.50 -20.39
N GLN A 32 -41.85 -10.43 -20.90
CA GLN A 32 -40.82 -11.40 -20.53
C GLN A 32 -40.52 -11.18 -19.05
N PHE A 33 -41.16 -11.99 -18.19
CA PHE A 33 -40.80 -12.06 -16.79
C PHE A 33 -39.40 -12.67 -16.70
N PHE A 34 -38.37 -11.82 -16.77
CA PHE A 34 -37.02 -12.20 -16.38
C PHE A 34 -37.01 -12.39 -14.86
N ASP A 35 -36.88 -13.64 -14.41
CA ASP A 35 -36.60 -13.96 -13.00
C ASP A 35 -35.20 -13.44 -12.67
N LEU A 36 -35.09 -12.19 -12.22
CA LEU A 36 -33.85 -11.55 -11.76
C LEU A 36 -33.39 -12.07 -10.39
N ARG A 37 -33.77 -13.29 -10.00
CA ARG A 37 -33.06 -13.95 -8.90
C ARG A 37 -31.69 -14.33 -9.42
N GLN A 38 -30.67 -13.63 -8.92
CA GLN A 38 -29.29 -14.10 -8.98
C GLN A 38 -29.24 -15.48 -8.31
N LYS A 39 -29.44 -16.53 -9.11
CA LYS A 39 -29.16 -17.89 -8.69
C LYS A 39 -27.66 -18.06 -8.87
N ILE A 40 -26.93 -18.24 -7.77
CA ILE A 40 -25.55 -18.71 -7.82
C ILE A 40 -25.63 -20.15 -8.34
N THR A 41 -25.45 -20.35 -9.64
CA THR A 41 -25.60 -21.65 -10.32
C THR A 41 -24.25 -22.33 -10.60
N GLY A 42 -23.16 -21.88 -9.99
CA GLY A 42 -21.83 -22.44 -10.24
C GLY A 42 -20.93 -22.38 -9.01
N PHE A 43 -20.02 -23.34 -8.92
CA PHE A 43 -18.85 -23.28 -8.05
C PHE A 43 -17.68 -22.78 -8.90
N ALA A 44 -17.15 -21.61 -8.58
CA ALA A 44 -15.87 -21.13 -9.10
C ALA A 44 -14.80 -21.38 -8.05
N THR A 45 -13.72 -22.07 -8.41
CA THR A 45 -12.54 -22.19 -7.56
C THR A 45 -11.76 -20.88 -7.66
N LEU A 46 -11.84 -20.06 -6.62
CA LEU A 46 -10.95 -18.91 -6.44
C LEU A 46 -9.74 -19.40 -5.65
N ASN A 47 -8.55 -19.22 -6.23
CA ASN A 47 -7.33 -19.40 -5.46
C ASN A 47 -7.26 -18.23 -4.45
N THR A 48 -7.34 -18.54 -3.16
CA THR A 48 -7.15 -17.56 -2.09
C THR A 48 -5.87 -17.88 -1.35
N THR A 49 -5.11 -16.86 -0.99
CA THR A 49 -3.96 -16.99 -0.10
C THR A 49 -4.44 -16.76 1.33
N VAL A 50 -4.17 -17.72 2.23
CA VAL A 50 -4.31 -17.51 3.67
C VAL A 50 -2.95 -17.11 4.20
N VAL A 51 -2.83 -15.89 4.72
CA VAL A 51 -1.62 -15.45 5.42
C VAL A 51 -1.84 -15.67 6.91
N ILE A 52 -1.04 -16.55 7.51
CA ILE A 52 -1.03 -16.75 8.96
C ILE A 52 -0.12 -15.67 9.55
N LEU A 53 -0.66 -14.87 10.47
CA LEU A 53 0.09 -13.85 11.18
C LEU A 53 0.59 -14.39 12.51
N ASN A 54 1.90 -14.42 12.69
CA ASN A 54 2.54 -14.70 13.97
C ASN A 54 2.70 -13.38 14.72
N ILE A 55 1.94 -13.21 15.81
CA ILE A 55 1.96 -12.00 16.63
C ILE A 55 2.74 -12.28 17.91
N THR A 56 3.79 -11.51 18.17
CA THR A 56 4.63 -11.69 19.35
C THR A 56 4.79 -10.37 20.10
N PRO A 57 4.50 -10.31 21.42
CA PRO A 57 4.86 -9.16 22.24
C PRO A 57 6.37 -8.93 22.21
N ASN A 58 6.79 -7.69 21.99
CA ASN A 58 8.20 -7.34 21.93
C ASN A 58 8.45 -5.93 22.48
N ALA A 59 9.67 -5.69 22.93
CA ALA A 59 10.15 -4.41 23.39
C ALA A 59 11.16 -3.87 22.38
N CYS A 60 10.79 -2.79 21.68
CA CYS A 60 11.69 -2.07 20.81
C CYS A 60 12.58 -1.17 21.66
N ASN A 61 13.89 -1.28 21.45
CA ASN A 61 14.86 -0.39 22.06
C ASN A 61 16.00 -0.06 21.09
N THR A 62 16.36 1.20 21.01
CA THR A 62 17.50 1.66 20.20
C THR A 62 17.96 3.03 20.68
N THR A 63 19.04 3.54 20.12
CA THR A 63 19.52 4.90 20.36
C THR A 63 19.49 5.67 19.06
N PHE A 64 18.98 6.89 19.11
CA PHE A 64 19.02 7.82 17.97
C PHE A 64 20.06 8.90 18.23
N GLU A 65 20.78 9.27 17.18
CA GLU A 65 21.86 10.26 17.22
C GLU A 65 21.30 11.67 17.06
N SER A 66 21.98 12.69 17.57
CA SER A 66 21.62 14.08 17.28
C SER A 66 21.69 14.37 15.78
N GLY A 67 20.78 15.21 15.29
CA GLY A 67 20.59 15.50 13.88
C GLY A 67 19.63 14.53 13.19
N TRP A 68 19.79 14.37 11.88
CA TRP A 68 18.93 13.50 11.08
C TRP A 68 19.21 12.02 11.34
N ASN A 69 18.15 11.23 11.47
CA ASN A 69 18.18 9.76 11.50
C ASN A 69 17.17 9.23 10.49
N LEU A 70 17.55 8.22 9.71
CA LEU A 70 16.63 7.50 8.84
C LEU A 70 16.25 6.18 9.52
N ILE A 71 15.05 6.14 10.07
CA ILE A 71 14.64 5.10 11.01
C ILE A 71 13.43 4.31 10.51
N SER A 72 13.21 3.17 11.15
CA SER A 72 11.97 2.42 11.11
C SER A 72 11.61 1.96 12.52
N ILE A 73 10.33 1.67 12.76
CA ILE A 73 9.85 1.24 14.08
C ILE A 73 9.22 -0.15 13.92
N PRO A 74 9.93 -1.25 14.27
CA PRO A 74 9.42 -2.61 14.05
C PRO A 74 8.20 -2.98 14.92
N CYS A 75 8.15 -2.46 16.15
CA CYS A 75 7.03 -2.70 17.07
C CYS A 75 5.89 -1.73 16.77
N TYR A 76 4.66 -2.20 16.87
CA TYR A 76 3.49 -1.34 16.76
C TYR A 76 2.40 -1.77 17.74
N ASP A 77 1.42 -0.91 17.95
CA ASP A 77 0.17 -1.24 18.62
C ASP A 77 -0.96 -1.28 17.57
N PRO A 78 -1.68 -2.40 17.42
CA PRO A 78 -2.73 -2.55 16.43
C PRO A 78 -3.98 -1.71 16.73
N THR A 79 -4.06 -1.11 17.91
CA THR A 79 -5.19 -0.30 18.36
C THR A 79 -4.87 1.19 18.36
N ASN A 80 -3.60 1.58 18.30
CA ASN A 80 -3.17 2.97 18.36
C ASN A 80 -1.80 3.20 17.71
N ASP A 81 -1.79 3.88 16.57
CA ASP A 81 -0.60 4.25 15.80
C ASP A 81 -0.13 5.70 16.06
N SER A 82 -0.65 6.36 17.10
CA SER A 82 -0.33 7.74 17.42
C SER A 82 1.18 7.96 17.63
N ILE A 83 1.69 9.01 17.00
CA ILE A 83 3.09 9.44 17.11
C ILE A 83 3.44 9.75 18.57
N ASP A 84 2.56 10.47 19.27
CA ASP A 84 2.78 10.88 20.66
C ASP A 84 2.96 9.65 21.57
N LEU A 85 2.21 8.56 21.31
CA LEU A 85 2.32 7.33 22.10
C LEU A 85 3.61 6.57 21.77
N ILE A 86 3.94 6.46 20.49
CA ILE A 86 5.06 5.64 20.01
C ILE A 86 6.40 6.31 20.34
N PHE A 87 6.46 7.65 20.26
CA PHE A 87 7.67 8.44 20.50
C PHE A 87 7.73 9.04 21.91
N ASP A 88 6.82 8.66 22.83
CA ASP A 88 6.74 9.18 24.20
C ASP A 88 8.09 9.10 24.96
N SER A 89 8.83 7.99 24.79
CA SER A 89 10.09 7.77 25.51
C SER A 89 11.20 8.77 25.14
N ILE A 90 11.06 9.45 24.01
CA ILE A 90 11.98 10.47 23.49
C ILE A 90 11.28 11.80 23.27
N ASP A 91 10.12 12.02 23.91
CA ASP A 91 9.43 13.30 23.86
C ASP A 91 10.34 14.44 24.33
N GLY A 92 10.29 15.57 23.63
CA GLY A 92 11.19 16.70 23.84
C GLY A 92 12.62 16.53 23.32
N SER A 93 13.03 15.33 22.88
CA SER A 93 14.37 15.09 22.29
C SER A 93 14.40 15.17 20.76
N TYR A 94 13.25 15.21 20.10
CA TYR A 94 13.14 15.37 18.64
C TYR A 94 12.31 16.59 18.24
N ARG A 95 12.59 17.09 17.03
CA ARG A 95 11.97 18.30 16.49
C ARG A 95 10.93 18.03 15.43
N SER A 96 11.19 17.06 14.55
CA SER A 96 10.30 16.77 13.43
C SER A 96 10.50 15.36 12.90
N ILE A 97 9.39 14.78 12.44
CA ILE A 97 9.33 13.46 11.82
C ILE A 97 8.74 13.64 10.42
N HIS A 98 9.37 13.01 9.43
CA HIS A 98 8.92 13.06 8.03
C HIS A 98 8.84 11.67 7.45
N SER A 99 7.81 11.38 6.66
CA SER A 99 7.72 10.19 5.81
C SER A 99 7.42 10.58 4.37
N TYR A 100 7.56 9.62 3.46
CA TYR A 100 7.35 9.82 2.03
C TYR A 100 6.44 8.73 1.47
N GLU A 101 5.39 9.17 0.78
CA GLU A 101 4.33 8.37 0.16
C GLU A 101 4.36 8.60 -1.35
N GLY A 102 5.16 7.80 -2.06
CA GLY A 102 5.44 8.00 -3.50
C GLY A 102 4.23 7.82 -4.42
N ASP A 103 3.17 7.19 -3.94
CA ASP A 103 1.89 7.03 -4.65
C ASP A 103 0.99 8.27 -4.54
N ALA A 104 1.26 9.20 -3.62
CA ALA A 104 0.54 10.45 -3.48
C ALA A 104 1.00 11.48 -4.54
N SER A 105 0.21 11.60 -5.61
CA SER A 105 0.58 12.35 -6.83
C SER A 105 0.84 13.86 -6.68
N THR A 106 0.38 14.52 -5.60
CA THR A 106 0.52 15.98 -5.43
C THR A 106 1.26 16.41 -4.18
N ASP A 107 1.29 15.55 -3.15
CA ASP A 107 1.90 15.85 -1.86
C ASP A 107 2.40 14.54 -1.22
N PRO A 108 3.61 14.09 -1.59
CA PRO A 108 4.13 12.81 -1.11
C PRO A 108 4.79 12.92 0.26
N TRP A 109 5.18 14.11 0.71
CA TRP A 109 5.82 14.27 2.01
C TRP A 109 4.78 14.44 3.10
N LYS A 110 4.93 13.69 4.20
CA LYS A 110 4.12 13.83 5.40
C LYS A 110 5.02 14.26 6.54
N ALA A 111 4.62 15.30 7.27
CA ALA A 111 5.42 15.86 8.34
C ALA A 111 4.64 15.92 9.65
N TYR A 112 5.35 15.72 10.75
CA TYR A 112 4.89 15.94 12.11
C TYR A 112 5.94 16.78 12.86
N ASN A 113 5.50 17.79 13.60
CA ASN A 113 6.33 18.60 14.48
C ASN A 113 5.56 18.95 15.76
N PRO A 114 5.95 18.41 16.93
CA PRO A 114 5.24 18.59 18.20
C PRO A 114 5.34 20.02 18.75
N ASN A 115 6.31 20.80 18.27
CA ASN A 115 6.54 22.18 18.73
C ASN A 115 5.70 23.22 17.96
N LEU A 116 4.93 22.80 16.95
CA LEU A 116 4.01 23.69 16.26
C LEU A 116 2.76 23.96 17.12
N PRO A 117 2.14 25.14 17.01
CA PRO A 117 0.88 25.41 17.69
C PRO A 117 -0.20 24.37 17.35
N SER A 118 -1.05 24.02 18.32
CA SER A 118 -2.07 22.96 18.18
C SER A 118 -3.12 23.18 17.08
N TRP A 119 -3.23 24.40 16.54
CA TRP A 119 -4.12 24.72 15.42
C TRP A 119 -3.48 24.42 14.04
N VAL A 120 -2.18 24.13 13.99
CA VAL A 120 -1.50 23.69 12.77
C VAL A 120 -1.84 22.22 12.53
N VAL A 121 -2.37 21.93 11.35
CA VAL A 121 -2.63 20.56 10.90
C VAL A 121 -1.31 19.86 10.66
N GLN A 122 -1.16 18.66 11.24
CA GLN A 122 -0.02 17.77 11.00
C GLN A 122 -0.40 16.81 9.87
N ASP A 123 0.47 16.67 8.86
CA ASP A 123 0.18 15.81 7.70
C ASP A 123 0.49 14.34 8.01
N LEU A 124 1.50 14.09 8.84
CA LEU A 124 1.80 12.77 9.36
C LEU A 124 0.99 12.53 10.64
N SER A 125 0.01 11.62 10.56
CA SER A 125 -0.93 11.36 11.66
C SER A 125 -0.60 10.13 12.51
N GLY A 126 0.34 9.28 12.07
CA GLY A 126 0.63 8.02 12.74
C GLY A 126 1.89 7.32 12.20
N ILE A 127 2.30 6.26 12.90
CA ILE A 127 3.47 5.46 12.59
C ILE A 127 3.05 4.07 12.12
N ASP A 128 3.57 3.66 10.96
CA ASP A 128 3.40 2.33 10.40
C ASP A 128 4.77 1.64 10.36
N ARG A 129 4.83 0.43 10.92
CA ARG A 129 6.03 -0.39 10.95
C ARG A 129 6.65 -0.67 9.57
N LYS A 130 5.85 -0.58 8.51
CA LYS A 130 6.28 -0.80 7.12
C LYS A 130 6.88 0.45 6.47
N LYS A 131 6.72 1.63 7.07
CA LYS A 131 7.21 2.90 6.53
C LYS A 131 8.54 3.30 7.16
N GLY A 132 9.32 4.06 6.38
CA GLY A 132 10.53 4.71 6.86
C GLY A 132 10.26 6.14 7.30
N TYR A 133 11.10 6.65 8.20
CA TYR A 133 10.94 7.98 8.79
C TYR A 133 12.27 8.71 8.85
N TRP A 134 12.27 9.97 8.44
CA TRP A 134 13.34 10.92 8.78
C TRP A 134 12.98 11.62 10.07
N VAL A 135 13.78 11.40 11.12
CA VAL A 135 13.61 12.06 12.41
C VAL A 135 14.78 12.99 12.67
N TYR A 136 14.49 14.26 12.94
CA TYR A 136 15.48 15.21 13.41
C TYR A 136 15.50 15.21 14.94
N MET A 137 16.56 14.66 15.53
CA MET A 137 16.80 14.67 16.96
C MET A 137 17.56 15.93 17.35
N ASP A 138 17.12 16.65 18.37
CA ASP A 138 17.84 17.80 18.93
C ASP A 138 19.05 17.35 19.78
N GLN A 139 18.99 16.14 20.32
CA GLN A 139 20.05 15.51 21.12
C GLN A 139 20.01 13.98 20.97
N ASN A 140 21.11 13.31 21.33
CA ASN A 140 21.11 11.85 21.39
C ASN A 140 20.13 11.38 22.48
N ASP A 141 19.34 10.34 22.19
CA ASP A 141 18.41 9.77 23.18
C ASP A 141 18.14 8.28 22.94
N SER A 142 17.67 7.59 23.97
CA SER A 142 17.32 6.17 23.94
C SER A 142 15.82 6.00 23.72
N TYR A 143 15.47 5.45 22.57
CA TYR A 143 14.11 5.07 22.22
C TYR A 143 13.72 3.75 22.87
N PHE A 144 12.51 3.70 23.44
CA PHE A 144 11.91 2.50 23.98
C PHE A 144 10.39 2.47 23.74
N TYR A 145 9.89 1.36 23.21
CA TYR A 145 8.45 1.16 23.02
C TYR A 145 8.07 -0.31 23.13
N ASN A 146 7.07 -0.61 23.97
CA ASN A 146 6.50 -1.94 24.09
C ASN A 146 5.33 -2.09 23.12
N GLY A 147 5.39 -3.09 22.24
CA GLY A 147 4.33 -3.36 21.29
C GLY A 147 4.32 -4.82 20.85
N ILE A 148 3.90 -5.05 19.63
CA ILE A 148 3.94 -6.38 18.99
C ILE A 148 4.74 -6.34 17.69
N THR A 149 5.27 -7.49 17.31
CA THR A 149 5.77 -7.77 15.95
C THR A 149 4.85 -8.74 15.25
N VAL A 150 4.81 -8.66 13.92
CA VAL A 150 3.96 -9.50 13.09
C VAL A 150 4.73 -10.05 11.89
N ASP A 151 4.76 -11.37 11.74
CA ASP A 151 5.30 -12.08 10.58
C ASP A 151 4.20 -12.82 9.82
N PRO A 152 4.30 -12.98 8.48
CA PRO A 152 5.37 -12.49 7.63
C PRO A 152 5.31 -10.98 7.39
N ASN A 153 6.46 -10.40 7.08
CA ASN A 153 6.60 -8.99 6.75
C ASN A 153 6.54 -8.80 5.23
N LEU A 154 5.43 -8.23 4.77
CA LEU A 154 5.14 -7.97 3.36
C LEU A 154 4.93 -6.46 3.16
N ILE A 155 5.77 -5.83 2.34
CA ILE A 155 5.71 -4.40 2.01
C ILE A 155 5.46 -4.23 0.52
N SER A 156 4.33 -3.65 0.17
CA SER A 156 4.02 -3.31 -1.23
C SER A 156 4.79 -2.07 -1.64
N LEU A 157 5.53 -2.16 -2.75
CA LEU A 157 6.33 -1.09 -3.32
C LEU A 157 5.71 -0.64 -4.64
N SER A 158 5.65 0.67 -4.85
CA SER A 158 5.18 1.32 -6.06
C SER A 158 6.35 1.66 -6.98
N THR A 159 6.11 1.82 -8.28
CA THR A 159 7.11 2.39 -9.20
C THR A 159 7.61 3.75 -8.71
N GLY A 160 8.91 3.99 -8.83
CA GLY A 160 9.55 5.20 -8.32
C GLY A 160 10.10 5.01 -6.91
N TRP A 161 10.25 6.12 -6.18
CA TRP A 161 10.80 6.12 -4.83
C TRP A 161 9.79 5.60 -3.79
N ASN A 162 10.27 4.79 -2.87
CA ASN A 162 9.55 4.30 -1.71
C ASN A 162 10.42 4.54 -0.47
N LEU A 163 9.83 5.11 0.58
CA LEU A 163 10.49 5.24 1.89
C LEU A 163 9.90 4.20 2.84
N ILE A 164 10.66 3.15 3.10
CA ILE A 164 10.17 1.95 3.76
C ILE A 164 10.92 1.66 5.06
N GLY A 165 10.25 0.93 5.93
CA GLY A 165 10.82 0.43 7.18
C GLY A 165 11.29 -1.01 7.04
N TYR A 166 12.00 -1.49 8.07
CA TYR A 166 12.43 -2.88 8.16
C TYR A 166 11.82 -3.52 9.43
N PRO A 167 10.57 -3.99 9.36
CA PRO A 167 9.76 -4.42 10.51
C PRO A 167 10.14 -5.80 11.10
N THR A 168 11.44 -6.08 11.20
CA THR A 168 12.01 -7.28 11.83
C THR A 168 13.17 -6.91 12.74
N PHE A 169 13.55 -7.85 13.61
CA PHE A 169 14.70 -7.74 14.52
C PHE A 169 15.92 -8.52 14.03
N GLU A 170 15.83 -9.14 12.85
CA GLU A 170 16.91 -9.94 12.29
C GLU A 170 17.71 -9.16 11.26
N ASN A 171 19.03 -9.10 11.43
CA ASN A 171 19.91 -8.62 10.36
C ASN A 171 19.91 -9.62 9.21
N ARG A 172 19.83 -9.13 7.97
CA ARG A 172 19.91 -9.96 6.77
C ARG A 172 20.85 -9.36 5.77
N SER A 173 21.56 -10.21 5.02
CA SER A 173 22.39 -9.71 3.93
C SER A 173 21.50 -9.03 2.89
N ILE A 174 22.04 -8.00 2.24
CA ILE A 174 21.27 -7.20 1.29
C ILE A 174 20.76 -8.06 0.11
N GLU A 175 21.51 -9.08 -0.30
CA GLU A 175 21.16 -10.00 -1.38
C GLU A 175 19.97 -10.89 -1.00
N VAL A 176 19.96 -11.45 0.21
CA VAL A 176 18.81 -12.24 0.69
C VAL A 176 17.59 -11.35 0.82
N SER A 177 17.77 -10.17 1.41
CA SER A 177 16.70 -9.22 1.69
C SER A 177 16.01 -8.75 0.40
N THR A 178 16.77 -8.43 -0.65
CA THR A 178 16.23 -7.87 -1.90
C THR A 178 15.80 -8.92 -2.92
N SER A 179 16.11 -10.21 -2.71
CA SER A 179 15.78 -11.31 -3.64
C SER A 179 14.32 -11.38 -4.12
N SER A 180 13.35 -10.96 -3.29
CA SER A 180 11.92 -10.97 -3.64
C SER A 180 11.48 -9.84 -4.58
N ILE A 181 12.30 -8.79 -4.70
CA ILE A 181 12.04 -7.62 -5.56
C ILE A 181 13.03 -7.50 -6.71
N GLU A 182 13.95 -8.45 -6.87
CA GLU A 182 14.81 -8.56 -8.04
C GLU A 182 14.02 -9.08 -9.26
N PRO A 183 14.23 -8.53 -10.47
CA PRO A 183 15.11 -7.42 -10.85
C PRO A 183 14.40 -6.05 -10.86
N ASP A 184 13.26 -5.91 -10.17
CA ASP A 184 12.33 -4.77 -10.30
C ASP A 184 12.79 -3.48 -9.61
N PHE A 185 13.94 -3.46 -8.94
CA PHE A 185 14.47 -2.28 -8.27
C PHE A 185 15.84 -1.85 -8.82
N GLU A 186 16.17 -0.57 -8.66
CA GLU A 186 17.45 0.02 -9.08
C GLU A 186 18.35 0.33 -7.87
N TYR A 187 17.79 1.03 -6.88
CA TYR A 187 18.53 1.56 -5.73
C TYR A 187 17.94 1.07 -4.42
N PHE A 188 18.83 0.83 -3.47
CA PHE A 188 18.52 0.61 -2.07
C PHE A 188 19.50 1.42 -1.21
N TYR A 189 18.99 2.42 -0.49
CA TYR A 189 19.79 3.36 0.29
C TYR A 189 19.47 3.31 1.77
N LEU A 190 20.49 3.53 2.58
CA LEU A 190 20.46 3.68 4.02
C LEU A 190 21.17 4.98 4.41
N TYR A 191 20.67 5.65 5.44
CA TYR A 191 21.41 6.70 6.13
C TYR A 191 21.72 6.28 7.57
N ASN A 192 23.00 6.03 7.85
CA ASN A 192 23.50 5.71 9.17
C ASN A 192 24.05 6.97 9.86
N ALA A 193 23.26 7.54 10.77
CA ALA A 193 23.62 8.76 11.48
C ALA A 193 24.89 8.63 12.34
N SER A 194 25.19 7.40 12.80
CA SER A 194 26.34 7.08 13.66
C SER A 194 27.68 6.98 12.92
N ASP A 195 27.69 6.85 11.59
CA ASP A 195 28.93 6.86 10.81
C ASP A 195 29.42 8.31 10.65
N PRO A 196 30.56 8.71 11.25
CA PRO A 196 31.02 10.10 11.17
C PRO A 196 31.66 10.44 9.82
N THR A 197 32.01 9.43 9.02
CA THR A 197 32.77 9.60 7.77
C THR A 197 31.90 9.49 6.54
N ASP A 198 30.99 8.53 6.53
CA ASP A 198 30.15 8.22 5.39
C ASP A 198 28.78 7.69 5.84
N LYS A 199 27.82 8.62 5.93
CA LYS A 199 26.49 8.30 6.43
C LYS A 199 25.62 7.56 5.43
N TYR A 200 25.91 7.65 4.14
CA TYR A 200 25.04 7.08 3.11
C TYR A 200 25.59 5.74 2.65
N LYS A 201 24.84 4.66 2.90
CA LYS A 201 25.17 3.33 2.40
C LYS A 201 24.25 2.96 1.27
N GLN A 202 24.77 2.29 0.26
CA GLN A 202 23.99 1.99 -0.94
C GLN A 202 24.26 0.63 -1.56
N TYR A 203 23.21 0.10 -2.18
CA TYR A 203 23.21 -1.12 -2.97
C TYR A 203 22.40 -0.91 -4.25
N THR A 204 22.93 -1.37 -5.37
CA THR A 204 22.28 -1.37 -6.67
C THR A 204 22.23 -2.78 -7.22
N TRP A 205 21.10 -3.13 -7.83
CA TRP A 205 20.95 -4.43 -8.47
C TRP A 205 21.89 -4.53 -9.68
N ASN A 206 22.61 -5.66 -9.77
CA ASN A 206 23.55 -5.99 -10.85
C ASN A 206 24.73 -5.00 -11.02
N GLY A 207 25.05 -4.20 -10.00
CA GLY A 207 26.18 -3.26 -10.05
C GLY A 207 26.04 -2.23 -11.17
N SER A 208 24.81 -1.82 -11.47
CA SER A 208 24.47 -0.96 -12.61
C SER A 208 25.15 0.43 -12.55
N LEU A 209 25.80 0.78 -11.42
CA LEU A 209 26.41 2.09 -11.20
C LEU A 209 27.78 2.02 -10.52
N PRO A 210 28.65 3.03 -10.76
CA PRO A 210 30.04 3.04 -10.29
C PRO A 210 30.26 3.44 -8.83
N SER A 211 29.20 3.74 -8.07
CA SER A 211 29.29 4.15 -6.66
C SER A 211 29.63 2.97 -5.75
N PRO A 212 30.27 3.19 -4.58
CA PRO A 212 30.63 2.10 -3.67
C PRO A 212 29.38 1.31 -3.27
N GLN A 213 29.42 -0.01 -3.43
CA GLN A 213 28.35 -0.93 -3.00
C GLN A 213 28.66 -1.37 -1.57
N ASP A 214 28.28 -0.54 -0.60
CA ASP A 214 28.71 -0.67 0.79
C ASP A 214 27.56 -0.90 1.79
N LEU A 215 26.31 -0.92 1.30
CA LEU A 215 25.18 -1.46 2.05
C LEU A 215 25.17 -2.98 1.93
N ASN A 216 25.73 -3.67 2.93
CA ASN A 216 25.84 -5.13 2.94
C ASN A 216 24.68 -5.85 3.63
N SER A 217 23.88 -5.15 4.44
CA SER A 217 22.79 -5.76 5.19
C SER A 217 21.63 -4.80 5.48
N THR A 218 20.42 -5.35 5.52
CA THR A 218 19.27 -4.70 6.16
C THR A 218 19.30 -4.98 7.66
N VAL A 219 19.10 -3.94 8.46
CA VAL A 219 19.32 -3.89 9.90
C VAL A 219 18.09 -3.28 10.56
N PRO A 220 17.61 -3.83 11.69
CA PRO A 220 16.49 -3.29 12.45
C PRO A 220 16.67 -1.81 12.80
N TYR A 221 15.54 -1.12 12.95
CA TYR A 221 15.45 0.31 13.32
C TYR A 221 15.91 1.31 12.27
N TYR A 222 16.42 0.86 11.12
CA TYR A 222 16.74 1.74 10.01
C TYR A 222 15.60 1.81 9.00
N GLY A 223 15.43 2.99 8.44
CA GLY A 223 14.59 3.22 7.25
C GLY A 223 15.42 3.08 5.99
N TYR A 224 14.75 2.83 4.87
CA TYR A 224 15.40 2.61 3.59
C TYR A 224 14.69 3.34 2.47
N TRP A 225 15.46 3.92 1.56
CA TRP A 225 14.93 4.38 0.27
C TRP A 225 15.12 3.31 -0.77
N VAL A 226 14.03 2.97 -1.47
CA VAL A 226 14.05 1.99 -2.55
C VAL A 226 13.45 2.60 -3.79
N TYR A 227 14.18 2.54 -4.92
CA TYR A 227 13.66 2.94 -6.21
C TYR A 227 13.26 1.73 -7.04
N MET A 228 11.99 1.66 -7.42
CA MET A 228 11.42 0.55 -8.19
C MET A 228 11.18 0.95 -9.65
N TYR A 229 11.53 0.06 -10.58
CA TYR A 229 11.13 0.12 -11.98
C TYR A 229 9.67 -0.28 -12.17
N SER A 230 9.20 -1.27 -11.40
CA SER A 230 7.83 -1.80 -11.49
C SER A 230 7.28 -2.10 -10.08
N PRO A 231 5.96 -2.07 -9.86
CA PRO A 231 5.40 -2.39 -8.55
C PRO A 231 5.65 -3.85 -8.19
N ASN A 232 6.12 -4.12 -6.97
CA ASN A 232 6.36 -5.48 -6.47
C ASN A 232 6.14 -5.51 -4.94
N THR A 233 6.12 -6.69 -4.32
CA THR A 233 6.03 -6.86 -2.87
C THR A 233 7.36 -7.34 -2.32
N TRP A 234 7.96 -6.51 -1.47
CA TRP A 234 9.12 -6.90 -0.69
C TRP A 234 8.71 -7.87 0.41
N VAL A 235 9.17 -9.10 0.26
CA VAL A 235 9.01 -10.18 1.24
C VAL A 235 10.29 -10.22 2.06
N ILE A 236 10.16 -9.84 3.33
CA ILE A 236 11.26 -9.88 4.29
C ILE A 236 11.30 -11.32 4.85
N THR A 237 11.98 -12.23 4.13
CA THR A 237 12.11 -13.68 4.46
C THR A 237 13.24 -14.02 5.39
#